data_AF-A0A7J2ZCT4-F1
#
_entry.id   AF-A0A7J2ZCT4-F1
#
_cell.length_a   1.000
_cell.length_b   1.000
_cell.length_c   1.000
_cell.angle_alpha   90.00
_cell.angle_beta   90.00
_cell.angle_gamma   90.00
#
_symmetry.space_group_name_H-M   'P 1'
#
loop_
_entity.id
_entity.type
_entity.pdbx_description
1 polymer ?
#
loop_
_entity_poly.entity_id
_entity_poly.type
_entity_poly.pdbx_seq_one_letter_code
_entity_poly.pdbx_strand_id
1 'polypeptide(L)'
;MKFIVNGMLGKLTRWLRMLGHNVKYSNKLDDAQLIAIAKKEKRILLTRDLELYQQATAKGIQAFYVDGKTEAERLAQIAKKFGISLEIDMAVSRCPKCNAQVKPTSKENVKGKVEETTFAHYNEFWQCTKCGQIYWQGAHWTRIRRTLEEAKKLREIKA
;
A
#
# COMPACT_ATOMS: atom_id res chain seq x y z
N MET A 1 -0.98 -3.38 10.00
CA MET A 1 0.29 -2.78 10.47
C MET A 1 0.39 -1.31 10.09
N LYS A 2 1.34 -0.55 10.67
CA LYS A 2 1.62 0.86 10.31
C LYS A 2 3.03 1.00 9.72
N PHE A 3 3.11 1.64 8.56
CA PHE A 3 4.36 1.89 7.85
C PHE A 3 4.58 3.39 7.62
N ILE A 4 5.84 3.78 7.46
CA ILE A 4 6.26 5.03 6.84
C ILE A 4 7.23 4.72 5.70
N VAL A 5 7.05 5.41 4.58
CA VAL A 5 7.75 5.11 3.33
C VAL A 5 8.27 6.41 2.72
N ASN A 6 9.51 6.40 2.24
CA ASN A 6 10.13 7.54 1.55
C ASN A 6 9.71 7.61 0.07
N GLY A 7 10.17 8.65 -0.64
CA GLY A 7 9.81 8.90 -2.05
C GLY A 7 10.15 7.75 -3.02
N MET A 8 11.10 6.89 -2.69
CA MET A 8 11.59 5.82 -3.58
C MET A 8 10.61 4.65 -3.75
N LEU A 9 9.60 4.53 -2.89
CA LEU A 9 8.71 3.38 -2.79
C LEU A 9 7.22 3.78 -2.92
N GLY A 10 6.94 4.80 -3.75
CA GLY A 10 5.59 5.32 -3.94
C GLY A 10 4.58 4.31 -4.51
N LYS A 11 5.01 3.36 -5.36
CA LYS A 11 4.12 2.28 -5.86
C LYS A 11 3.80 1.27 -4.77
N LEU A 12 4.81 0.81 -4.04
CA LEU A 12 4.66 -0.10 -2.91
C LEU A 12 3.71 0.46 -1.83
N THR A 13 3.75 1.78 -1.59
CA THR A 13 2.80 2.46 -0.70
C THR A 13 1.35 2.16 -1.06
N ARG A 14 1.01 2.19 -2.35
CA ARG A 14 -0.36 1.94 -2.83
C ARG A 14 -0.76 0.49 -2.57
N TRP A 15 0.13 -0.45 -2.85
CA TRP A 15 -0.09 -1.87 -2.60
C TRP A 15 -0.36 -2.17 -1.13
N LEU A 16 0.51 -1.70 -0.23
CA LEU A 16 0.33 -1.94 1.19
C LEU A 16 -0.96 -1.32 1.74
N ARG A 17 -1.40 -0.18 1.19
CA ARG A 17 -2.71 0.42 1.53
C ARG A 17 -3.88 -0.45 1.06
N MET A 18 -3.81 -1.00 -0.15
CA MET A 18 -4.80 -1.95 -0.67
C MET A 18 -4.85 -3.24 0.15
N LEU A 19 -3.71 -3.71 0.65
CA LEU A 19 -3.62 -4.85 1.58
C LEU A 19 -4.05 -4.48 3.02
N GLY A 20 -4.67 -3.30 3.22
CA GLY A 20 -5.27 -2.88 4.48
C GLY A 20 -4.32 -2.23 5.50
N HIS A 21 -3.10 -1.89 5.11
CA HIS A 21 -2.12 -1.31 6.03
C HIS A 21 -2.10 0.21 6.02
N ASN A 22 -1.86 0.80 7.20
CA ASN A 22 -1.77 2.25 7.36
C ASN A 22 -0.37 2.73 6.95
N VAL A 23 -0.24 3.30 5.76
CA VAL A 23 1.04 3.72 5.21
C VAL A 23 1.11 5.23 5.07
N LYS A 24 1.97 5.86 5.86
CA LYS A 24 2.40 7.24 5.61
C LYS A 24 3.47 7.24 4.51
N TYR A 25 3.33 8.17 3.59
CA TYR A 25 4.25 8.35 2.48
C TYR A 25 4.60 9.83 2.39
N SER A 26 5.88 10.14 2.26
CA SER A 26 6.33 11.47 1.94
C SER A 26 7.58 11.40 1.06
N ASN A 27 7.61 12.25 0.04
CA ASN A 27 8.79 12.54 -0.77
C ASN A 27 9.41 13.90 -0.41
N LYS A 28 8.90 14.58 0.63
CA LYS A 28 9.33 15.92 1.05
C LYS A 28 10.02 15.96 2.40
N LEU A 29 9.88 14.89 3.19
CA LEU A 29 10.48 14.83 4.52
C LEU A 29 11.92 14.34 4.39
N ASP A 30 12.80 14.94 5.18
CA ASP A 30 14.17 14.45 5.34
C ASP A 30 14.23 13.19 6.21
N ASP A 31 15.41 12.58 6.26
CA ASP A 31 15.67 11.35 6.99
C ASP A 31 15.41 11.48 8.49
N ALA A 32 15.80 12.60 9.10
CA ALA A 32 15.59 12.86 10.52
C ALA A 32 14.09 12.95 10.85
N GLN A 33 13.32 13.60 10.00
CA GLN A 33 11.86 13.71 10.11
C GLN A 33 11.17 12.37 9.92
N LEU A 34 11.58 11.57 8.92
CA LEU A 34 11.05 10.22 8.71
C LEU A 34 11.28 9.32 9.93
N ILE A 35 12.50 9.35 10.48
CA ILE A 35 12.87 8.62 11.70
C ILE A 35 12.06 9.11 12.90
N ALA A 36 11.92 10.42 13.09
CA ALA A 36 11.15 11.00 14.19
C ALA A 36 9.67 10.57 14.15
N ILE A 37 9.05 10.57 12.97
CA ILE A 37 7.67 10.11 12.78
C ILE A 37 7.58 8.60 13.02
N ALA A 38 8.54 7.82 12.50
CA ALA A 38 8.58 6.38 12.72
C ALA A 38 8.61 6.04 14.22
N LYS A 39 9.46 6.73 14.98
CA LYS A 39 9.55 6.62 16.45
C LYS A 39 8.25 7.01 17.14
N LYS A 40 7.78 8.25 16.90
CA LYS A 40 6.61 8.83 17.57
C LYS A 40 5.34 8.02 17.33
N GLU A 41 5.13 7.54 16.11
CA GLU A 41 3.91 6.85 15.72
C GLU A 41 4.01 5.32 15.73
N LYS A 42 5.15 4.78 16.19
CA LYS A 42 5.46 3.35 16.19
C LYS A 42 5.23 2.72 14.82
N ARG A 43 5.82 3.33 13.79
CA ARG A 43 5.73 2.86 12.40
C ARG A 43 7.01 2.16 11.99
N ILE A 44 6.85 1.16 11.16
CA ILE A 44 7.96 0.50 10.49
C ILE A 44 8.41 1.37 9.32
N LEU A 45 9.69 1.73 9.28
CA LEU A 45 10.26 2.51 8.19
C LEU A 45 10.65 1.56 7.05
N LEU A 46 10.09 1.77 5.86
CA LEU A 46 10.46 1.06 4.65
C LEU A 46 11.22 2.02 3.72
N THR A 47 12.41 1.62 3.29
CA THR A 47 13.24 2.44 2.40
C THR A 47 14.10 1.57 1.48
N ARG A 48 14.51 2.12 0.34
CA ARG A 48 15.61 1.57 -0.50
C ARG A 48 16.91 2.36 -0.34
N ASP A 49 16.90 3.36 0.53
CA ASP A 49 18.06 4.14 0.88
C ASP A 49 18.79 3.43 2.02
N LEU A 50 20.01 2.98 1.75
CA LEU A 50 20.82 2.24 2.70
C LEU A 50 21.25 3.12 3.88
N GLU A 51 21.52 4.40 3.64
CA GLU A 51 21.95 5.33 4.68
C GLU A 51 20.79 5.58 5.65
N LEU A 52 19.61 5.93 5.14
CA LEU A 52 18.41 6.09 5.98
C LEU A 52 18.09 4.81 6.79
N TYR A 53 18.22 3.64 6.17
CA TYR A 53 18.01 2.37 6.86
C TYR A 53 18.98 2.17 8.02
N GLN A 54 20.27 2.42 7.80
CA GLN A 54 21.30 2.32 8.83
C GLN A 54 21.07 3.35 9.95
N GLN A 55 20.80 4.61 9.62
CA GLN A 55 20.51 5.66 10.59
C GLN A 55 19.28 5.35 11.44
N ALA A 56 18.20 4.84 10.84
CA ALA A 56 16.99 4.45 11.55
C ALA A 56 17.25 3.29 12.52
N THR A 57 17.99 2.27 12.06
CA THR A 57 18.33 1.08 12.87
C THR A 57 19.22 1.45 14.05
N ALA A 58 20.24 2.29 13.83
CA ALA A 58 21.13 2.80 14.88
C ALA A 58 20.37 3.58 15.98
N LYS A 59 19.25 4.22 15.62
CA LYS A 59 18.35 4.93 16.54
C LYS A 59 17.27 4.04 17.17
N GLY A 60 17.37 2.71 17.00
CA GLY A 60 16.43 1.73 17.55
C GLY A 60 15.06 1.73 16.88
N ILE A 61 14.94 2.28 15.68
CA ILE A 61 13.69 2.28 14.92
C ILE A 61 13.58 0.97 14.14
N GLN A 62 12.40 0.36 14.18
CA GLN A 62 12.11 -0.78 13.31
C GLN A 62 12.11 -0.32 11.86
N ALA A 63 13.16 -0.68 11.12
CA ALA A 63 13.33 -0.37 9.72
C ALA A 63 13.50 -1.64 8.89
N PHE A 64 13.17 -1.57 7.61
CA PHE A 64 13.41 -2.64 6.66
C PHE A 64 13.86 -2.06 5.32
N TYR A 65 15.05 -2.48 4.91
CA TYR A 65 15.58 -2.20 3.59
C TYR A 65 14.84 -3.05 2.57
N VAL A 66 14.15 -2.40 1.64
CA VAL A 66 13.37 -3.05 0.60
C VAL A 66 14.22 -3.21 -0.64
N ASP A 67 14.56 -4.45 -0.97
CA ASP A 67 15.25 -4.75 -2.23
C ASP A 67 14.26 -5.28 -3.28
N GLY A 68 14.73 -5.52 -4.50
CA GLY A 68 13.95 -6.08 -5.60
C GLY A 68 13.68 -5.08 -6.72
N LYS A 69 13.63 -5.63 -7.94
CA LYS A 69 13.44 -4.89 -9.19
C LYS A 69 11.95 -4.71 -9.47
N THR A 70 11.14 -5.73 -9.18
CA THR A 70 9.69 -5.73 -9.44
C THR A 70 8.86 -5.44 -8.18
N GLU A 71 7.61 -5.03 -8.36
CA GLU A 71 6.68 -4.87 -7.24
C GLU A 71 6.36 -6.22 -6.59
N ALA A 72 6.29 -7.30 -7.37
CA ALA A 72 6.05 -8.64 -6.84
C ALA A 72 7.19 -9.09 -5.91
N GLU A 73 8.45 -8.85 -6.28
CA GLU A 73 9.61 -9.15 -5.44
C GLU A 73 9.62 -8.35 -4.13
N ARG A 74 9.27 -7.06 -4.19
CA ARG A 74 9.19 -6.19 -3.01
C ARG A 74 8.07 -6.63 -2.07
N LEU A 75 6.90 -6.93 -2.62
CA LEU A 75 5.76 -7.43 -1.86
C LEU A 75 6.04 -8.79 -1.21
N ALA A 76 6.67 -9.71 -1.94
CA ALA A 76 7.08 -11.02 -1.42
C ALA A 76 8.03 -10.88 -0.21
N GLN A 77 9.04 -10.01 -0.32
CA GLN A 77 9.99 -9.75 0.78
C GLN A 77 9.30 -9.19 2.03
N ILE A 78 8.44 -8.19 1.85
CA ILE A 78 7.73 -7.55 2.97
C ILE A 78 6.72 -8.52 3.58
N ALA A 79 6.00 -9.28 2.75
CA ALA A 79 5.08 -10.31 3.22
C ALA A 79 5.78 -11.40 4.02
N LYS A 80 6.94 -11.88 3.56
CA LYS A 80 7.77 -12.84 4.30
C LYS A 80 8.25 -12.26 5.63
N LYS A 81 8.78 -11.03 5.62
CA LYS A 81 9.36 -10.40 6.81
C LYS A 81 8.34 -10.11 7.90
N PHE A 82 7.13 -9.72 7.53
CA PHE A 82 6.12 -9.19 8.46
C PHE A 82 4.86 -10.05 8.58
N GLY A 83 4.79 -11.19 7.89
CA GLY A 83 3.61 -12.07 7.89
C GLY A 83 2.38 -11.42 7.26
N ILE A 84 2.56 -10.57 6.25
CA ILE A 84 1.45 -9.88 5.58
C ILE A 84 0.75 -10.82 4.61
N SER A 85 -0.58 -10.86 4.67
CA SER A 85 -1.40 -11.51 3.65
C SER A 85 -1.32 -10.73 2.33
N LEU A 86 -1.08 -11.44 1.23
CA LEU A 86 -1.05 -10.90 -0.12
C LEU A 86 -2.42 -10.99 -0.81
N GLU A 87 -3.47 -10.73 -0.02
CA GLU A 87 -4.86 -10.75 -0.47
C GLU A 87 -5.52 -9.42 -0.15
N ILE A 88 -6.31 -8.92 -1.09
CA ILE A 88 -7.02 -7.66 -0.89
C ILE A 88 -8.39 -7.98 -0.31
N ASP A 89 -8.55 -7.60 0.96
CA ASP A 89 -9.82 -7.55 1.64
C ASP A 89 -10.34 -6.10 1.66
N MET A 90 -11.47 -5.88 0.98
CA MET A 90 -12.09 -4.56 0.87
C MET A 90 -12.63 -4.02 2.20
N ALA A 91 -12.87 -4.87 3.20
CA ALA A 91 -13.33 -4.45 4.53
C ALA A 91 -12.25 -3.69 5.30
N VAL A 92 -10.97 -4.01 5.08
CA VAL A 92 -9.82 -3.38 5.75
C VAL A 92 -9.01 -2.48 4.83
N SER A 93 -9.24 -2.56 3.52
CA SER A 93 -8.55 -1.79 2.49
C SER A 93 -8.56 -0.29 2.75
N ARG A 94 -7.44 0.35 2.42
CA ARG A 94 -7.25 1.79 2.53
C ARG A 94 -7.01 2.39 1.15
N CYS A 95 -7.42 3.63 0.99
CA CYS A 95 -7.32 4.40 -0.23
C CYS A 95 -5.85 4.47 -0.68
N PRO A 96 -5.51 3.94 -1.87
CA PRO A 96 -4.17 4.05 -2.45
C PRO A 96 -3.64 5.49 -2.50
N LYS A 97 -4.53 6.47 -2.70
CA LYS A 97 -4.17 7.90 -2.82
C LYS A 97 -3.85 8.52 -1.44
N CYS A 98 -4.78 8.43 -0.49
CA CYS A 98 -4.71 9.22 0.75
C CYS A 98 -4.62 8.43 2.06
N ASN A 99 -4.59 7.09 2.01
CA ASN A 99 -4.51 6.20 3.19
C ASN A 99 -5.74 6.20 4.11
N ALA A 100 -6.84 6.90 3.79
CA ALA A 100 -8.08 6.78 4.55
C ALA A 100 -8.82 5.47 4.22
N GLN A 101 -9.76 5.04 5.06
CA GLN A 101 -10.54 3.84 4.78
C GLN A 101 -11.40 4.01 3.53
N VAL A 102 -11.54 2.92 2.80
CA VAL A 102 -12.44 2.78 1.65
C VAL A 102 -13.62 1.96 2.13
N LYS A 103 -14.85 2.44 1.89
CA LYS A 103 -16.08 1.79 2.34
C LYS A 103 -16.97 1.46 1.14
N PRO A 104 -17.77 0.38 1.19
CA PRO A 104 -18.78 0.12 0.17
C PRO A 104 -19.68 1.34 -0.02
N THR A 105 -20.08 1.61 -1.25
CA THR A 105 -21.04 2.65 -1.60
C THR A 105 -22.04 2.11 -2.62
N SER A 106 -23.27 2.61 -2.58
CA SER A 106 -24.30 2.16 -3.50
C SER A 106 -24.02 2.62 -4.93
N LYS A 107 -24.59 1.90 -5.90
CA LYS A 107 -24.47 2.26 -7.32
C LYS A 107 -25.04 3.66 -7.56
N GLU A 108 -26.17 3.98 -6.95
CA GLU A 108 -26.85 5.27 -7.06
C GLU A 108 -25.94 6.42 -6.59
N ASN A 109 -25.21 6.23 -5.50
CA ASN A 109 -24.30 7.23 -4.93
C ASN A 109 -23.12 7.58 -5.85
N VAL A 110 -22.77 6.69 -6.79
CA VAL A 110 -21.68 6.90 -7.75
C VAL A 110 -22.16 7.41 -9.11
N LYS A 111 -23.48 7.50 -9.35
CA LYS A 111 -24.04 8.02 -10.60
C LYS A 111 -23.54 9.44 -10.87
N GLY A 112 -23.04 9.68 -12.08
CA GLY A 112 -22.45 10.97 -12.48
C GLY A 112 -21.08 11.31 -11.86
N LYS A 113 -20.51 10.43 -11.03
CA LYS A 113 -19.17 10.58 -10.42
C LYS A 113 -18.13 9.64 -11.03
N VAL A 114 -18.57 8.69 -11.85
CA VAL A 114 -17.75 7.79 -12.66
C VAL A 114 -18.22 7.86 -14.11
N GLU A 115 -17.38 7.43 -15.05
CA GLU A 115 -17.77 7.34 -16.47
C GLU A 115 -19.02 6.49 -16.65
N GLU A 116 -19.88 6.85 -17.61
CA GLU A 116 -21.15 6.15 -17.86
C GLU A 116 -20.95 4.68 -18.18
N THR A 117 -19.90 4.35 -18.93
CA THR A 117 -19.52 2.96 -19.25
C THR A 117 -19.18 2.18 -17.99
N THR A 118 -18.41 2.77 -17.07
CA THR A 118 -18.09 2.17 -15.76
C THR A 118 -19.35 1.98 -14.93
N PHE A 119 -20.22 3.00 -14.87
CA PHE A 119 -21.49 2.92 -14.16
C PHE A 119 -22.39 1.79 -14.73
N ALA A 120 -22.45 1.65 -16.05
CA ALA A 120 -23.27 0.62 -16.69
C ALA A 120 -22.75 -0.81 -16.39
N HIS A 121 -21.43 -1.02 -16.49
CA HIS A 121 -20.84 -2.36 -16.46
C HIS A 121 -20.59 -2.93 -15.05
N TYR A 122 -20.45 -2.08 -14.03
CA TYR A 122 -20.10 -2.53 -12.68
C TYR A 122 -21.21 -2.26 -11.67
N ASN A 123 -21.35 -3.13 -10.67
CA ASN A 123 -22.38 -3.03 -9.62
C ASN A 123 -21.79 -2.80 -8.23
N GLU A 124 -20.53 -3.14 -8.02
CA GLU A 124 -19.86 -2.99 -6.72
C GLU A 124 -18.89 -1.82 -6.76
N PHE A 125 -19.11 -0.88 -5.84
CA PHE A 125 -18.30 0.31 -5.71
C PHE A 125 -17.87 0.53 -4.27
N TRP A 126 -16.73 1.16 -4.12
CA TRP A 126 -16.25 1.63 -2.84
C TRP A 126 -15.77 3.07 -2.94
N GLN A 127 -16.02 3.85 -1.90
CA GLN A 127 -15.64 5.25 -1.83
C GLN A 127 -14.68 5.52 -0.67
N CYS A 128 -13.66 6.32 -0.93
CA CYS A 128 -12.77 6.81 0.11
C CYS A 128 -13.49 7.83 1.00
N THR A 129 -13.45 7.57 2.31
CA THR A 129 -14.03 8.43 3.36
C THR A 129 -13.39 9.81 3.52
N LYS A 130 -12.25 10.08 2.87
CA LYS A 130 -11.51 11.35 2.98
C LYS A 130 -11.46 12.11 1.66
N CYS A 131 -10.92 11.50 0.60
CA CYS A 131 -10.73 12.20 -0.68
C CYS A 131 -11.83 11.91 -1.69
N GLY A 132 -12.90 11.20 -1.31
CA GLY A 132 -14.06 10.92 -2.17
C GLY A 132 -13.80 9.99 -3.36
N GLN A 133 -12.56 9.53 -3.56
CA GLN A 133 -12.18 8.67 -4.68
C GLN A 133 -13.03 7.39 -4.69
N ILE A 134 -13.61 7.09 -5.86
CA ILE A 134 -14.39 5.88 -6.12
C ILE A 134 -13.49 4.81 -6.72
N TYR A 135 -13.73 3.56 -6.32
CA TYR A 135 -13.02 2.34 -6.72
C TYR A 135 -14.03 1.25 -7.10
N TRP A 136 -13.64 0.40 -8.05
CA TRP A 136 -14.38 -0.78 -8.50
C TRP A 136 -13.39 -1.82 -9.03
N GLN A 137 -13.80 -3.08 -9.13
CA GLN A 137 -12.98 -4.17 -9.67
C GLN A 137 -13.08 -4.24 -11.21
N GLY A 138 -12.53 -3.22 -11.89
CA GLY A 138 -12.50 -3.17 -13.35
C GLY A 138 -11.32 -3.94 -13.99
N ALA A 139 -11.07 -3.70 -15.27
CA ALA A 139 -9.99 -4.38 -16.04
C ALA A 139 -8.60 -4.29 -15.39
N HIS A 140 -8.31 -3.21 -14.64
CA HIS A 140 -7.05 -3.07 -13.91
C HIS A 140 -6.85 -4.15 -12.82
N TRP A 141 -7.94 -4.74 -12.31
CA TRP A 141 -7.92 -5.75 -11.27
C TRP A 141 -7.20 -7.03 -11.69
N THR A 142 -7.26 -7.40 -12.98
CA THR A 142 -6.52 -8.54 -13.52
C THR A 142 -5.02 -8.38 -13.33
N ARG A 143 -4.49 -7.17 -13.56
CA ARG A 143 -3.08 -6.86 -13.32
C ARG A 143 -2.74 -6.90 -11.83
N ILE A 144 -3.66 -6.41 -10.99
CA ILE A 144 -3.50 -6.42 -9.53
C ILE A 144 -3.35 -7.86 -9.03
N ARG A 145 -4.31 -8.73 -9.39
CA ARG A 145 -4.29 -10.16 -9.04
C ARG A 145 -3.02 -10.84 -9.52
N ARG A 146 -2.63 -10.63 -10.79
CA ARG A 146 -1.41 -11.23 -11.34
C ARG A 146 -0.16 -10.88 -10.54
N THR A 147 0.02 -9.62 -10.16
CA THR A 147 1.18 -9.21 -9.35
C THR A 147 1.16 -9.79 -7.94
N LEU A 148 -0.02 -9.92 -7.32
CA LEU A 148 -0.14 -10.56 -6.00
C LEU A 148 0.15 -12.06 -6.07
N GLU A 149 -0.34 -12.76 -7.09
CA GLU A 149 -0.06 -14.18 -7.29
C GLU A 149 1.42 -14.43 -7.58
N GLU A 150 2.07 -13.58 -8.38
CA GLU A 150 3.52 -13.63 -8.58
C GLU A 150 4.28 -13.41 -7.25
N ALA A 151 3.85 -12.43 -6.45
CA ALA A 151 4.44 -12.18 -5.14
C ALA A 151 4.27 -13.36 -4.18
N LYS A 152 3.11 -14.04 -4.18
CA LYS A 152 2.87 -15.25 -3.38
C LYS A 152 3.85 -16.36 -3.76
N LYS A 153 4.02 -16.64 -5.05
CA LYS A 153 4.99 -17.65 -5.54
C LYS A 153 6.42 -17.31 -5.14
N LEU A 154 6.83 -16.05 -5.32
CA LEU A 154 8.18 -15.60 -4.95
C LEU A 154 8.45 -15.68 -3.44
N ARG A 155 7.42 -15.52 -2.60
CA ARG A 155 7.51 -15.66 -1.15
C ARG A 155 7.88 -17.08 -0.73
N GLU A 156 7.38 -18.08 -1.47
CA GLU A 156 7.59 -19.50 -1.20
C GLU A 156 8.94 -20.01 -1.72
N ILE A 157 9.38 -19.52 -2.89
CA ILE A 157 10.63 -19.99 -3.54
C ILE A 157 11.90 -19.53 -2.81
N LYS A 158 11.88 -18.34 -2.19
CA LYS A 158 13.03 -17.82 -1.44
C LYS A 158 13.04 -18.27 0.02
N ALA A 159 12.31 -19.33 0.38
CA ALA A 159 12.31 -19.98 1.71
C ALA A 159 13.54 -20.87 1.86
#